data_AF-A0A1F9DP12-F1
#
_entry.id   AF-A0A1F9DP12-F1
#
_cell.length_a   1.000
_cell.length_b   1.000
_cell.length_c   1.000
_cell.angle_alpha   90.00
_cell.angle_beta   90.00
_cell.angle_gamma   90.00
#
_symmetry.space_group_name_H-M   'P 1'
#
loop_
_entity.id
_entity.type
_entity.pdbx_description
1 polymer ?
#
loop_
_entity_poly.entity_id
_entity_poly.type
_entity_poly.pdbx_seq_one_letter_code
_entity_poly.pdbx_strand_id
1 'polypeptide(L)'
;MELYKRHKINPVGGCLPMVLQIPVFIALYEVLYVAIELRHAPFFLWITDLSAKDPYYITPILMGATMFLQQKMTPTSVDPAQQKIMMLMPIVFTFMFLSFPAGLVLYWLVNNVLSIGQQYFIYKTPAKA
;
A
#
# COMPACT_ATOMS: atom_id res chain seq x y z
N MET A 1 25.65 1.99 16.01
CA MET A 1 25.69 0.92 14.98
C MET A 1 26.05 -0.45 15.54
N GLU A 2 26.89 -0.56 16.58
CA GLU A 2 27.21 -1.87 17.20
C GLU A 2 26.00 -2.59 17.79
N LEU A 3 25.06 -1.87 18.43
CA LEU A 3 23.84 -2.46 18.98
C LEU A 3 22.98 -3.15 17.91
N TYR A 4 22.80 -2.51 16.75
CA TYR A 4 22.07 -3.07 15.60
C TYR A 4 22.80 -4.25 14.96
N LYS A 5 24.13 -4.20 14.88
CA LYS A 5 24.95 -5.33 14.42
C LYS A 5 24.87 -6.53 15.37
N ARG A 6 24.83 -6.30 16.69
CA ARG A 6 24.67 -7.37 17.71
C ARG A 6 23.30 -8.04 17.64
N HIS A 7 22.24 -7.30 17.34
CA HIS A 7 20.87 -7.83 17.27
C HIS A 7 20.40 -8.13 15.83
N LYS A 8 21.28 -7.98 14.82
CA LYS A 8 20.99 -8.12 13.38
C LYS A 8 19.74 -7.34 12.93
N ILE A 9 19.51 -6.15 13.49
CA ILE A 9 18.36 -5.31 13.15
C ILE A 9 18.74 -4.36 12.01
N ASN A 10 17.94 -4.32 10.95
CA ASN A 10 18.13 -3.40 9.83
C ASN A 10 17.35 -2.09 10.07
N PRO A 11 18.01 -0.94 10.30
CA PRO A 11 17.33 0.34 10.52
C PRO A 11 16.56 0.83 9.28
N VAL A 12 16.89 0.33 8.09
CA VAL A 12 16.26 0.66 6.79
C VAL A 12 15.18 -0.37 6.41
N GLY A 13 14.94 -1.38 7.26
CA GLY A 13 14.01 -2.47 6.98
C GLY A 13 12.58 -2.02 6.68
N GLY A 14 12.16 -0.85 7.18
CA GLY A 14 10.84 -0.28 6.92
C GLY A 14 10.69 0.40 5.56
N CYS A 15 11.77 0.93 4.97
CA CYS A 15 11.71 1.60 3.66
C CYS A 15 12.25 0.73 2.50
N LEU A 16 12.92 -0.37 2.81
CA LEU A 16 13.33 -1.36 1.80
C LEU A 16 12.14 -1.89 0.95
N PRO A 17 10.94 -2.15 1.51
CA PRO A 17 9.78 -2.56 0.71
C PRO A 17 9.34 -1.49 -0.28
N MET A 18 9.47 -0.20 0.08
CA MET A 18 9.10 0.91 -0.80
C MET A 18 10.00 0.96 -2.03
N VAL A 19 11.30 0.71 -1.86
CA VAL A 19 12.26 0.70 -2.98
C VAL A 19 11.92 -0.40 -3.99
N LEU A 20 11.57 -1.58 -3.50
CA LEU A 20 11.15 -2.69 -4.37
C LEU A 20 9.78 -2.44 -5.02
N GLN A 21 8.91 -1.66 -4.36
CA GLN A 21 7.57 -1.35 -4.85
C GLN A 21 7.57 -0.30 -5.98
N ILE A 22 8.54 0.63 -5.99
CA ILE A 22 8.60 1.72 -6.99
C ILE A 22 8.63 1.20 -8.44
N PRO A 23 9.50 0.23 -8.82
CA PRO A 23 9.50 -0.32 -10.18
C PRO A 23 8.16 -0.94 -10.59
N VAL A 24 7.51 -1.66 -9.66
CA VAL A 24 6.20 -2.28 -9.92
C VAL A 24 5.13 -1.21 -10.14
N PHE A 25 5.17 -0.13 -9.37
CA PHE A 25 4.26 1.00 -9.52
C PHE A 25 4.42 1.69 -10.89
N ILE A 26 5.66 1.95 -11.31
CA ILE A 26 5.95 2.55 -12.62
C ILE A 26 5.45 1.63 -13.75
N ALA A 27 5.77 0.33 -13.68
CA ALA A 27 5.35 -0.63 -14.70
C ALA A 27 3.81 -0.69 -14.83
N LEU A 28 3.08 -0.75 -13.72
CA LEU A 28 1.61 -0.75 -13.76
C LEU A 28 1.03 0.56 -14.26
N TYR A 29 1.61 1.68 -13.86
CA TYR A 29 1.19 3.00 -14.34
C TYR A 29 1.39 3.12 -15.86
N GLU A 30 2.54 2.69 -16.38
CA GLU A 30 2.79 2.70 -17.82
C GLU A 30 1.88 1.74 -18.58
N VAL A 31 1.62 0.54 -18.06
CA VAL A 31 0.70 -0.42 -18.69
C VAL A 31 -0.71 0.17 -18.81
N LEU A 32 -1.22 0.83 -17.77
CA LEU A 32 -2.53 1.50 -17.80
C LEU A 32 -2.58 2.67 -18.78
N TYR A 33 -1.44 3.27 -19.10
CA TYR A 33 -1.34 4.42 -20.00
C TYR A 33 -1.11 4.02 -21.47
N VAL A 34 -0.33 2.96 -21.70
CA VAL A 34 0.09 2.51 -23.05
C VAL A 34 -0.89 1.48 -23.63
N ALA A 35 -1.50 0.63 -22.79
CA ALA A 35 -2.42 -0.38 -23.28
C ALA A 35 -3.76 0.25 -23.71
N ILE A 36 -4.00 0.24 -25.03
CA ILE A 36 -5.22 0.79 -25.64
C ILE A 36 -6.47 0.05 -25.14
N GLU A 37 -6.34 -1.25 -24.85
CA GLU A 37 -7.42 -2.11 -24.34
C GLU A 37 -7.88 -1.75 -22.92
N LEU A 38 -7.00 -1.14 -22.12
CA LEU A 38 -7.32 -0.74 -20.75
C LEU A 38 -7.95 0.66 -20.69
N ARG A 39 -7.96 1.39 -21.81
CA ARG A 39 -8.55 2.71 -21.91
C ARG A 39 -10.07 2.59 -21.96
N HIS A 40 -10.78 3.21 -21.01
CA HIS A 40 -12.23 3.01 -20.81
C HIS A 40 -12.62 1.57 -20.51
N ALA A 41 -11.71 0.76 -19.97
CA ALA A 41 -12.03 -0.59 -19.55
C ALA A 41 -12.88 -0.54 -18.26
N PRO A 42 -14.16 -0.97 -18.33
CA PRO A 42 -14.97 -1.06 -17.12
C PRO A 42 -14.48 -2.23 -16.28
N PHE A 43 -14.47 -2.06 -14.96
CA PHE A 43 -14.11 -3.13 -14.04
C PHE A 43 -15.33 -3.65 -13.30
N PHE A 44 -15.75 -2.95 -12.24
CA PHE A 44 -16.83 -3.40 -11.38
C PHE A 44 -17.42 -2.24 -10.57
N LEU A 45 -18.72 -2.31 -10.28
CA LEU A 45 -19.49 -1.31 -9.52
C LEU A 45 -19.39 0.10 -10.12
N TRP A 46 -18.70 1.02 -9.43
CA TRP A 46 -18.55 2.43 -9.81
C TRP A 46 -17.28 2.69 -10.65
N ILE A 47 -16.42 1.68 -10.83
CA ILE A 47 -15.19 1.80 -11.64
C ILE A 47 -15.56 1.53 -13.10
N THR A 48 -15.81 2.62 -13.82
CA THR A 48 -16.16 2.59 -15.25
C THR A 48 -14.96 2.70 -16.19
N ASP A 49 -13.80 3.11 -15.68
CA ASP A 49 -12.55 3.22 -16.44
C ASP A 49 -11.35 2.99 -15.51
N LEU A 50 -10.54 1.97 -15.80
CA LEU A 50 -9.32 1.65 -15.04
C LEU A 50 -8.16 2.62 -15.30
N SER A 51 -8.13 3.25 -16.48
CA SER A 51 -7.08 4.18 -16.89
C SER A 51 -7.31 5.62 -16.40
N ALA A 52 -8.57 5.96 -16.09
CA ALA A 52 -8.94 7.25 -15.52
C ALA A 52 -9.01 7.20 -13.99
N LYS A 53 -9.05 8.37 -13.34
CA LYS A 53 -9.27 8.46 -11.89
C LYS A 53 -10.68 7.99 -11.50
N ASP A 54 -10.84 7.52 -10.27
CA ASP A 54 -12.15 7.13 -9.73
C ASP A 54 -13.08 8.37 -9.67
N PRO A 55 -14.23 8.35 -10.37
CA PRO A 55 -15.14 9.51 -10.41
C PRO A 55 -15.76 9.84 -9.05
N TYR A 56 -15.85 8.87 -8.14
CA TYR A 56 -16.45 9.03 -6.81
C TYR A 56 -15.43 9.02 -5.68
N TYR A 57 -14.15 8.81 -5.99
CA TYR A 57 -13.05 8.73 -5.03
C TYR A 57 -13.24 7.67 -3.92
N ILE A 58 -14.11 6.67 -4.14
CA ILE A 58 -14.39 5.62 -3.17
C ILE A 58 -13.16 4.72 -3.02
N THR A 59 -12.53 4.34 -4.14
CA THR A 59 -11.38 3.42 -4.15
C THR A 59 -10.16 4.00 -3.42
N PRO A 60 -9.76 5.27 -3.63
CA PRO A 60 -8.70 5.91 -2.82
C PRO A 60 -9.01 5.94 -1.33
N ILE A 61 -10.25 6.23 -0.93
CA ILE A 61 -10.64 6.27 0.49
C ILE A 61 -10.54 4.88 1.12
N LEU A 62 -11.02 3.84 0.43
CA LEU A 62 -10.89 2.44 0.88
C LEU A 62 -9.42 2.02 0.96
N MET A 63 -8.60 2.43 -0.01
CA MET A 63 -7.16 2.20 -0.01
C MET A 63 -6.50 2.86 1.21
N GLY A 64 -6.83 4.11 1.51
CA GLY A 64 -6.36 4.81 2.71
C GLY A 64 -6.76 4.14 4.02
N ALA A 65 -8.03 3.72 4.13
CA ALA A 65 -8.53 3.00 5.29
C ALA A 65 -7.81 1.66 5.50
N THR A 66 -7.58 0.90 4.43
CA THR A 66 -6.84 -0.36 4.49
C THR A 66 -5.36 -0.15 4.82
N MET A 67 -4.70 0.87 4.27
CA MET A 67 -3.33 1.22 4.66
C MET A 67 -3.23 1.54 6.15
N PHE A 68 -4.18 2.34 6.68
CA PHE A 68 -4.20 2.69 8.09
C PHE A 68 -4.40 1.46 9.00
N LEU A 69 -5.29 0.54 8.59
CA LEU A 69 -5.51 -0.72 9.30
C LEU A 69 -4.24 -1.60 9.27
N GLN A 70 -3.64 -1.77 8.10
CA GLN A 70 -2.40 -2.53 7.94
C GLN A 70 -1.29 -1.97 8.84
N GLN A 71 -1.15 -0.65 8.90
CA GLN A 71 -0.13 -0.01 9.71
C GLN A 71 -0.36 -0.16 11.22
N LYS A 72 -1.62 -0.23 11.67
CA LYS A 72 -1.97 -0.57 13.04
C LYS A 72 -1.66 -2.04 13.39
N MET A 73 -1.70 -2.93 12.42
CA MET A 73 -1.35 -4.34 12.61
C MET A 73 0.17 -4.56 12.59
N THR A 74 0.94 -3.71 11.93
CA THR A 74 2.39 -3.87 11.85
C THR A 74 3.07 -3.37 13.14
N PRO A 75 3.81 -4.23 13.85
CA PRO A 75 4.52 -3.84 15.05
C PRO A 75 5.67 -2.91 14.67
N THR A 76 5.62 -1.67 15.15
CA THR A 76 6.59 -0.63 14.81
C THR A 76 7.49 -0.34 16.01
N SER A 77 8.70 -0.89 16.00
CA SER A 77 9.75 -0.69 17.01
C SER A 77 10.54 0.60 16.77
N VAL A 78 9.85 1.69 16.44
CA VAL A 78 10.46 3.00 16.13
C VAL A 78 10.11 4.03 17.20
N ASP A 79 10.97 5.04 17.32
CA ASP A 79 10.83 6.16 18.26
C ASP A 79 9.43 6.81 18.14
N PRO A 80 8.77 7.22 19.25
CA PRO A 80 7.47 7.88 19.24
C PRO A 80 7.32 9.04 18.24
N ALA A 81 8.39 9.76 17.92
CA ALA A 81 8.35 10.80 16.89
C ALA A 81 8.12 10.23 15.48
N GLN A 82 8.79 9.12 15.15
CA GLN A 82 8.67 8.45 13.86
C GLN A 82 7.32 7.72 13.71
N GLN A 83 6.78 7.17 14.80
CA GLN A 83 5.44 6.56 14.80
C GLN A 83 4.35 7.54 14.34
N LYS A 84 4.41 8.81 14.78
CA LYS A 84 3.46 9.85 14.36
C LYS A 84 3.53 10.15 12.86
N ILE A 85 4.74 10.22 12.32
CA ILE A 85 4.96 10.41 10.87
C ILE A 85 4.42 9.19 10.10
N MET A 86 4.69 7.99 10.60
CA MET A 86 4.19 6.75 10.02
C MET A 86 2.67 6.75 9.97
N MET A 87 1.96 7.15 11.05
CA MET A 87 0.50 7.23 11.06
C MET A 87 -0.09 8.33 10.16
N LEU A 88 0.69 9.37 9.83
CA LEU A 88 0.28 10.43 8.91
C LEU A 88 0.43 9.99 7.44
N MET A 89 1.35 9.06 7.14
CA MET A 89 1.65 8.63 5.77
C MET A 89 0.43 8.12 4.99
N PRO A 90 -0.44 7.24 5.53
CA PRO A 90 -1.62 6.78 4.80
C PRO A 90 -2.53 7.92 4.35
N ILE A 91 -2.65 8.98 5.16
CA ILE A 91 -3.48 10.13 4.84
C ILE A 91 -2.88 10.87 3.63
N VAL A 92 -1.58 11.18 3.68
CA VAL A 92 -0.88 11.86 2.58
C VAL A 92 -0.96 11.05 1.28
N PHE A 93 -0.69 9.73 1.34
CA PHE A 93 -0.78 8.84 0.19
C PHE A 93 -2.20 8.77 -0.37
N THR A 94 -3.22 8.75 0.49
CA THR A 94 -4.62 8.77 0.05
C THR A 94 -4.92 10.01 -0.79
N PHE A 95 -4.54 11.20 -0.31
CA PHE A 95 -4.74 12.45 -1.05
C PHE A 95 -3.98 12.47 -2.37
N MET A 96 -2.75 11.98 -2.40
CA MET A 96 -1.95 11.89 -3.62
C MET A 96 -2.61 10.96 -4.65
N PHE A 97 -3.14 9.82 -4.22
CA PHE A 97 -3.75 8.81 -5.09
C PHE A 97 -5.14 9.21 -5.63
N LEU A 98 -5.75 10.31 -5.15
CA LEU A 98 -6.99 10.85 -5.72
C LEU A 98 -6.86 11.23 -7.21
N SER A 99 -5.64 11.59 -7.63
CA SER A 99 -5.35 12.00 -9.01
C SER A 99 -4.83 10.86 -9.89
N PHE A 100 -4.62 9.67 -9.34
CA PHE A 100 -4.05 8.53 -10.07
C PHE A 100 -5.13 7.67 -10.74
N PRO A 101 -4.77 6.89 -11.78
CA PRO A 101 -5.65 5.92 -12.42
C PRO A 101 -6.26 4.94 -11.41
N ALA A 102 -7.57 4.69 -11.52
CA ALA A 102 -8.32 3.82 -10.61
C ALA A 102 -7.75 2.39 -10.58
N GLY A 103 -7.23 1.88 -11.70
CA GLY A 103 -6.58 0.57 -11.76
C GLY A 103 -5.34 0.47 -10.87
N LEU A 104 -4.56 1.55 -10.76
CA LEU A 104 -3.37 1.59 -9.91
C LEU A 104 -3.77 1.64 -8.42
N VAL A 105 -4.79 2.44 -8.09
CA VAL A 105 -5.32 2.52 -6.73
C VAL A 105 -5.94 1.18 -6.32
N LEU A 106 -6.66 0.53 -7.24
CA LEU A 106 -7.27 -0.78 -7.04
C LEU A 106 -6.20 -1.86 -6.79
N TYR A 107 -5.12 -1.88 -7.58
CA TYR A 107 -3.98 -2.76 -7.33
C TYR A 107 -3.45 -2.60 -5.90
N TRP A 108 -3.29 -1.36 -5.45
CA TRP A 108 -2.79 -1.09 -4.11
C TRP A 108 -3.76 -1.57 -3.03
N LEU A 109 -5.06 -1.29 -3.21
CA LEU A 109 -6.12 -1.75 -2.32
C LEU A 109 -6.13 -3.28 -2.17
N VAL A 110 -6.06 -4.01 -3.29
CA VAL A 110 -6.04 -5.48 -3.28
C VAL A 110 -4.80 -6.00 -2.55
N ASN A 111 -3.62 -5.43 -2.80
CA ASN A 111 -2.40 -5.83 -2.08
C ASN A 111 -2.51 -5.59 -0.58
N ASN A 112 -3.03 -4.43 -0.15
CA ASN A 112 -3.24 -4.16 1.26
C ASN A 112 -4.16 -5.19 1.92
N VAL A 113 -5.29 -5.50 1.28
CA VAL A 113 -6.25 -6.49 1.78
C VAL A 113 -5.61 -7.87 1.90
N LEU A 114 -4.86 -8.30 0.88
CA LEU A 114 -4.13 -9.58 0.92
C LEU A 114 -3.08 -9.61 2.03
N SER A 115 -2.29 -8.55 2.18
CA SER A 115 -1.30 -8.44 3.26
C SER A 115 -1.93 -8.40 4.64
N ILE A 116 -3.07 -7.72 4.83
CA ILE A 116 -3.84 -7.75 6.08
C ILE A 116 -4.31 -9.17 6.38
N GLY A 117 -4.86 -9.86 5.37
CA GLY A 117 -5.25 -11.27 5.48
C GLY A 117 -4.08 -12.15 5.89
N GLN A 118 -2.94 -12.04 5.20
CA GLN A 118 -1.71 -12.73 5.53
C GLN A 118 -1.27 -12.45 6.98
N GLN A 119 -1.22 -11.18 7.37
CA GLN A 119 -0.81 -10.76 8.71
C GLN A 119 -1.75 -11.34 9.78
N TYR A 120 -3.05 -11.36 9.51
CA TYR A 120 -4.04 -11.97 10.39
C TYR A 120 -3.85 -13.49 10.54
N PHE A 121 -3.56 -14.21 9.45
CA PHE A 121 -3.24 -15.64 9.50
C PHE A 121 -1.95 -15.92 10.28
N ILE A 122 -0.92 -15.08 10.09
CA ILE A 122 0.35 -15.18 10.83
C ILE A 122 0.09 -14.97 12.33
N TYR A 123 -0.68 -13.95 12.73
CA TYR A 123 -0.99 -13.71 14.14
C TYR A 123 -1.80 -14.83 14.80
N LYS A 124 -2.65 -15.51 14.04
CA LYS A 124 -3.41 -16.67 14.53
C LYS A 124 -2.59 -17.95 14.61
N THR A 125 -1.48 -18.03 13.89
CA THR A 125 -0.60 -19.20 13.93
C THR A 125 0.39 -19.00 15.06
N PRO A 126 0.23 -19.66 16.24
CA PRO A 126 1.23 -19.57 17.28
C PRO A 126 2.56 -20.05 16.68
N ALA A 127 3.58 -19.20 16.75
CA ALA A 127 4.93 -19.61 16.38
C ALA A 127 5.24 -20.88 17.17
N LYS A 128 5.49 -22.00 16.48
CA LYS A 128 6.03 -23.20 17.14
C LYS A 128 7.37 -22.77 17.75
N ALA A 129 7.38 -22.62 19.07
CA ALA A 129 8.58 -22.39 19.86
C ALA A 129 9.55 -23.56 19.72
#